data_AF-A0A2I0NII6-F1
#
_entry.id   AF-A0A2I0NII6-F1
#
_cell.length_a   1.000
_cell.length_b   1.000
_cell.length_c   1.000
_cell.angle_alpha   90.00
_cell.angle_beta   90.00
_cell.angle_gamma   90.00
#
_symmetry.space_group_name_H-M   'P 1'
#
loop_
_entity.id
_entity.type
_entity.pdbx_description
1 polymer ?
#
loop_
_entity_poly.entity_id
_entity_poly.type
_entity_poly.pdbx_seq_one_letter_code
_entity_poly.pdbx_strand_id
1 'polypeptide(L)'
;MVSIIDEFLKDLKVNGTAEKVQTDYSKFLKNINKVKSLEKWDKNDVNMFLMNKRGEGLVETVDLFKTKLKRFFTWAGKSELVNHLNT
;
A
#
# COMPACT_ATOMS: atom_id res chain seq x y z
N MET A 1 12.02 -0.13 17.36
CA MET A 1 11.49 -1.07 16.36
C MET A 1 11.19 -0.23 15.12
N VAL A 2 11.89 -0.45 14.01
CA VAL A 2 11.63 0.30 12.77
C VAL A 2 10.38 -0.29 12.15
N SER A 3 9.41 0.55 11.77
CA SER A 3 8.20 0.05 11.11
C SER A 3 8.56 -0.48 9.72
N ILE A 4 7.93 -1.57 9.28
CA ILE A 4 8.04 -2.09 7.90
C ILE A 4 7.78 -1.00 6.84
N ILE A 5 6.96 -0.01 7.18
CA ILE A 5 6.68 1.16 6.34
C ILE A 5 7.92 2.05 6.22
N ASP A 6 8.64 2.29 7.31
CA ASP A 6 9.83 3.14 7.30
C ASP A 6 10.99 2.47 6.54
N GLU A 7 11.08 1.13 6.59
CA GLU A 7 12.03 0.36 5.77
C GLU A 7 11.69 0.45 4.27
N PHE A 8 10.42 0.30 3.92
CA PHE A 8 9.96 0.50 2.54
C PHE A 8 10.25 1.92 2.02
N LEU A 9 10.00 2.95 2.84
CA LEU A 9 10.26 4.34 2.45
C LEU A 9 11.75 4.61 2.25
N LYS A 10 12.62 4.00 3.07
CA LYS A 10 14.08 4.07 2.87
C LYS A 10 14.50 3.42 1.56
N ASP A 11 13.95 2.26 1.24
CA ASP A 11 14.21 1.57 -0.03
C ASP A 11 13.78 2.45 -1.23
N LEU A 12 12.59 3.03 -1.18
CA LEU A 12 12.13 3.97 -2.22
C LEU A 12 13.09 5.15 -2.41
N LYS A 13 13.63 5.69 -1.32
CA LYS A 13 14.60 6.78 -1.34
C LYS A 13 15.92 6.38 -1.98
N VAL A 14 16.46 5.20 -1.62
CA VAL A 14 17.69 4.65 -2.20
C VAL A 14 17.52 4.41 -3.70
N ASN A 15 16.33 3.96 -4.13
CA ASN A 15 15.98 3.73 -5.52
C ASN A 15 15.66 5.01 -6.33
N GLY A 16 15.96 6.20 -5.80
CA GLY A 16 15.81 7.47 -6.52
C GLY A 16 14.37 7.93 -6.73
N THR A 17 13.42 7.43 -5.94
CA THR A 17 12.01 7.88 -6.01
C THR A 17 11.90 9.33 -5.55
N ALA A 18 11.13 10.16 -6.27
CA ALA A 18 10.94 11.58 -5.92
C ALA A 18 10.37 11.76 -4.50
N GLU A 19 10.81 12.79 -3.79
CA GLU A 19 10.43 13.05 -2.39
C GLU A 19 8.90 13.24 -2.20
N LYS A 20 8.26 13.90 -3.17
CA LYS A 20 6.79 14.03 -3.20
C LYS A 20 6.11 12.66 -3.19
N VAL A 21 6.60 11.74 -4.01
CA VAL A 21 6.06 10.37 -4.12
C VAL A 21 6.30 9.60 -2.82
N GLN A 22 7.48 9.73 -2.20
CA GLN A 22 7.76 9.12 -0.89
C GLN A 22 6.81 9.63 0.19
N THR A 23 6.56 10.94 0.22
CA THR A 23 5.65 11.57 1.18
C THR A 23 4.22 11.07 0.99
N ASP A 24 3.78 10.95 -0.26
CA ASP A 24 2.46 10.42 -0.60
C ASP A 24 2.31 8.94 -0.22
N TYR A 25 3.35 8.13 -0.43
CA TYR A 25 3.39 6.74 0.05
C TYR A 25 3.36 6.66 1.58
N SER A 26 4.14 7.51 2.27
CA SER A 26 4.21 7.53 3.73
C SER A 26 2.84 7.85 4.34
N LYS A 27 2.18 8.91 3.87
CA LYS A 27 0.83 9.28 4.32
C LYS A 27 -0.17 8.16 4.05
N PHE A 28 -0.14 7.59 2.85
CA PHE A 28 -1.03 6.50 2.46
C PHE A 28 -0.88 5.26 3.34
N LEU A 29 0.34 4.71 3.44
CA LEU A 29 0.63 3.49 4.18
C LEU A 29 0.39 3.68 5.68
N LYS A 30 0.79 4.81 6.25
CA LYS A 30 0.53 5.09 7.68
C LYS A 30 -0.96 5.20 7.97
N ASN A 31 -1.76 5.79 7.06
CA ASN A 31 -3.19 5.93 7.28
C ASN A 31 -3.90 4.56 7.31
N ILE A 32 -3.58 3.68 6.37
CA ILE A 32 -4.21 2.34 6.31
C ILE A 32 -3.70 1.43 7.43
N ASN A 33 -2.44 1.58 7.85
CA ASN A 33 -1.84 0.81 8.93
C ASN A 33 -2.42 1.16 10.32
N LYS A 34 -3.08 2.32 10.48
CA LYS A 34 -3.79 2.68 11.72
C LYS A 34 -4.99 1.79 12.00
N VAL A 35 -5.67 1.33 10.95
CA VAL A 35 -6.88 0.48 11.08
C VAL A 35 -6.47 -0.96 11.40
N LYS A 36 -5.53 -1.50 10.61
CA LYS A 36 -4.95 -2.83 10.80
C LYS A 36 -3.52 -2.82 10.28
N SER A 37 -2.59 -3.43 11.02
CA SER A 37 -1.19 -3.51 10.58
C SER A 37 -1.08 -4.19 9.22
N LEU A 38 -0.38 -3.57 8.27
CA LEU A 38 -0.15 -4.08 6.90
C LEU A 38 0.53 -5.45 6.87
N GLU A 39 1.30 -5.77 7.90
CA GLU A 39 1.90 -7.10 8.09
C GLU A 39 0.85 -8.18 8.30
N LYS A 40 -0.31 -7.83 8.85
CA LYS A 40 -1.44 -8.74 9.10
C LYS A 40 -2.52 -8.72 8.03
N TRP A 41 -2.30 -7.97 6.94
CA TRP A 41 -3.27 -7.91 5.84
C TRP A 41 -3.30 -9.22 5.07
N ASP A 42 -4.52 -9.67 4.78
CA ASP A 42 -4.87 -10.75 3.89
C ASP A 42 -5.67 -10.25 2.66
N LYS A 43 -6.11 -11.17 1.80
CA LYS A 43 -6.87 -10.84 0.58
C LYS A 43 -8.21 -10.16 0.88
N ASN A 44 -8.86 -10.51 1.99
CA ASN A 44 -10.11 -9.90 2.40
C ASN A 44 -9.90 -8.47 2.86
N ASP A 45 -8.83 -8.19 3.61
CA ASP A 45 -8.48 -6.82 4.00
C ASP A 45 -8.26 -5.93 2.78
N VAL A 46 -7.52 -6.44 1.78
CA VAL A 46 -7.31 -5.73 0.51
C VAL A 46 -8.64 -5.46 -0.18
N ASN A 47 -9.52 -6.45 -0.30
CA ASN A 47 -10.84 -6.30 -0.91
C ASN A 47 -11.71 -5.29 -0.17
N MET A 48 -11.81 -5.39 1.15
CA MET A 48 -12.58 -4.45 1.96
C MET A 48 -12.06 -3.03 1.80
N PHE A 49 -10.74 -2.85 1.83
CA PHE A 49 -10.14 -1.54 1.62
C PHE A 49 -10.53 -0.93 0.26
N LEU A 50 -10.39 -1.70 -0.82
CA LEU A 50 -10.72 -1.23 -2.17
C LEU A 50 -12.23 -0.99 -2.33
N MET A 51 -13.09 -1.84 -1.77
CA MET A 51 -14.54 -1.66 -1.79
C MET A 51 -14.96 -0.40 -1.03
N ASN A 52 -14.39 -0.16 0.16
CA ASN A 52 -14.67 1.05 0.94
C ASN A 52 -14.28 2.31 0.14
N LYS A 53 -13.11 2.31 -0.51
CA LYS A 53 -12.69 3.45 -1.34
C LYS A 53 -13.52 3.63 -2.60
N ARG A 54 -14.02 2.55 -3.18
CA ARG A 54 -14.99 2.62 -4.28
C ARG A 54 -16.33 3.22 -3.82
N GLY A 55 -16.81 2.83 -2.62
CA GLY A 55 -18.02 3.36 -2.01
C GLY A 55 -17.94 4.84 -1.65
N GLU A 56 -16.75 5.36 -1.35
CA GLU A 56 -16.48 6.79 -1.12
C GLU A 56 -16.49 7.63 -2.43
N GLY A 57 -16.79 7.04 -3.60
CA GLY A 57 -16.81 7.74 -4.88
C GLY A 57 -15.41 7.99 -5.47
N LEU A 58 -14.36 7.44 -4.85
CA LEU A 58 -12.96 7.63 -5.25
C LEU A 58 -12.52 6.60 -6.28
N VAL A 59 -13.35 6.32 -7.29
CA VAL A 59 -13.15 5.21 -8.25
C VAL A 59 -11.85 5.34 -9.04
N GLU A 60 -11.52 6.53 -9.57
CA GLU A 60 -10.23 6.79 -10.25
C GLU A 60 -9.03 6.65 -9.30
N THR A 61 -9.27 6.76 -7.99
CA THR A 61 -8.24 6.58 -6.96
C THR A 61 -8.01 5.12 -6.61
N VAL A 62 -8.94 4.22 -6.94
CA VAL A 62 -8.83 2.78 -6.64
C VAL A 62 -7.65 2.16 -7.38
N ASP A 63 -7.44 2.47 -8.66
CA ASP A 63 -6.31 1.96 -9.43
C ASP A 63 -4.96 2.51 -8.95
N LEU A 64 -4.94 3.78 -8.53
CA LEU A 64 -3.78 4.37 -7.86
C LEU A 64 -3.48 3.65 -6.55
N PHE A 65 -4.49 3.33 -5.75
CA PHE A 65 -4.32 2.58 -4.51
C PHE A 65 -3.88 1.14 -4.76
N LYS A 66 -4.44 0.44 -5.75
CA LYS A 66 -3.98 -0.89 -6.18
C LYS A 66 -2.50 -0.86 -6.55
N THR A 67 -2.08 0.13 -7.34
CA THR A 67 -0.68 0.30 -7.75
C THR A 67 0.24 0.53 -6.55
N LYS A 68 -0.17 1.38 -5.60
CA LYS A 68 0.60 1.64 -4.37
C LYS A 68 0.71 0.40 -3.48
N LEU A 69 -0.40 -0.29 -3.24
CA LEU A 69 -0.41 -1.53 -2.46
C LEU A 69 0.43 -2.62 -3.12
N LYS A 70 0.31 -2.77 -4.44
CA LYS A 70 1.10 -3.75 -5.21
C LYS A 70 2.58 -3.51 -5.03
N ARG A 71 3.06 -2.27 -5.19
CA ARG A 71 4.48 -1.94 -5.01
C ARG A 71 4.97 -2.25 -3.59
N PHE A 72 4.17 -1.92 -2.58
CA PHE A 72 4.51 -2.21 -1.19
C PHE A 72 4.56 -3.71 -0.92
N PHE A 73 3.55 -4.48 -1.34
CA PHE A 73 3.50 -5.94 -1.11
C PHE A 73 4.52 -6.71 -1.95
N THR A 74 4.89 -6.22 -3.13
CA THR A 74 6.02 -6.76 -3.91
C THR A 74 7.32 -6.60 -3.12
N TRP A 75 7.59 -5.42 -2.58
CA TRP A 75 8.78 -5.19 -1.75
C TRP A 75 8.75 -6.02 -0.46
N ALA A 76 7.59 -6.15 0.19
CA ALA A 76 7.42 -6.94 1.40
C ALA A 76 7.39 -8.47 1.17
N GLY A 77 7.54 -8.95 -0.07
CA GLY A 77 7.55 -10.37 -0.40
C GLY A 77 6.19 -11.08 -0.34
N LYS A 78 5.08 -10.34 -0.23
CA LYS A 78 3.71 -10.89 -0.14
C LYS A 78 3.11 -11.19 -1.51
N SER A 79 3.66 -12.20 -2.18
CA SER A 79 3.28 -12.57 -3.55
C SER A 79 1.79 -12.91 -3.70
N GLU A 80 1.17 -13.50 -2.68
CA GLU A 80 -0.26 -13.82 -2.69
C GLU A 80 -1.16 -12.58 -2.78
N LEU A 81 -0.77 -11.48 -2.13
CA LEU A 81 -1.50 -10.21 -2.20
C LEU A 81 -1.23 -9.48 -3.51
N VAL A 82 0.00 -9.56 -4.03
CA VAL A 82 0.36 -9.00 -5.34
C VAL A 82 -0.47 -9.65 -6.45
N ASN A 83 -0.58 -10.98 -6.44
CA ASN A 83 -1.39 -11.71 -7.41
C ASN A 83 -2.88 -11.36 -7.31
N HIS A 84 -3.39 -11.23 -6.08
CA HIS A 84 -4.75 -10.80 -5.83
C HIS A 84 -5.03 -9.38 -6.37
N LEU A 85 -4.07 -8.46 -6.24
CA LEU A 85 -4.18 -7.09 -6.75
C LEU A 85 -4.08 -6.97 -8.28
N ASN A 86 -3.54 -7.99 -8.96
CA ASN A 86 -3.50 -8.07 -10.42
C ASN A 86 -4.81 -8.57 -11.03
N THR A 87 -5.70 -9.13 -10.20
CA THR A 87 -7.00 -9.63 -10.62
C THR A 87 -8.02 -8.49 -10.67
#